data_AF-A0AA85KES5-F1
#
_entry.id   AF-A0AA85KES5-F1
#
_cell.length_a   1.000
_cell.length_b   1.000
_cell.length_c   1.000
_cell.angle_alpha   90.00
_cell.angle_beta   90.00
_cell.angle_gamma   90.00
#
_symmetry.space_group_name_H-M   'P 1'
#
loop_
_entity.id
_entity.type
_entity.pdbx_description
1 polymer ?
#
loop_
_entity_poly.entity_id
_entity_poly.type
_entity_poly.pdbx_seq_one_letter_code
_entity_poly.pdbx_strand_id
1 'polypeptide(L)'
;MNLSSPTNDDRKKLLDSSDCAQMVRLCSELHLQCRTYLAIIRASSPSDDDFYENAQSETDVVYTLKKLHTLLESGFSARIKYLYSIASDYDFGSLRANGIRSFLIITMRCCAVLLTYLRQMSSYSISKWSGITHRSVISYVNCLIELNVCLEVLSNSPRFANPLCLFPRSEFVDLPEIGHCDTKRIIRNPLTVIQTANAKFDSKQYLEDLSEFYRLETLSDNIKQEYFYGRCLAFYLCPSAQRILQFLNSLMAGYGNSFLTSKQGIASLVNTVYRSVTSYLSPEDRGKMLAKLTRNSSVQFCKMFWSLAELRVVSEGPNVILPSMAVAHSFKIQTIPLKMLSNNQKKEMNKNLLT
;
A
#
# COMPACT_ATOMS: atom_id res chain seq x y z
N MET A 1 -39.61 -28.41 7.84
CA MET A 1 -38.57 -27.39 8.13
C MET A 1 -37.94 -26.99 6.81
N ASN A 2 -38.38 -25.87 6.23
CA ASN A 2 -37.75 -25.33 5.03
C ASN A 2 -36.49 -24.58 5.46
N LEU A 3 -35.30 -25.15 5.24
CA LEU A 3 -34.06 -24.38 5.29
C LEU A 3 -34.11 -23.37 4.14
N SER A 4 -34.40 -22.11 4.44
CA SER A 4 -34.23 -21.01 3.50
C SER A 4 -32.76 -20.95 3.08
N SER A 5 -32.50 -20.96 1.78
CA SER A 5 -31.15 -20.79 1.23
C SER A 5 -30.55 -19.47 1.75
N PRO A 6 -29.27 -19.46 2.20
CA PRO A 6 -28.65 -18.27 2.77
C PRO A 6 -28.65 -17.12 1.75
N THR A 7 -28.98 -15.92 2.23
CA THR A 7 -28.96 -14.71 1.39
C THR A 7 -27.52 -14.40 0.93
N ASN A 8 -27.38 -13.56 -0.10
CA ASN A 8 -26.04 -13.18 -0.57
C ASN A 8 -25.22 -12.50 0.55
N ASP A 9 -25.87 -11.72 1.41
CA ASP A 9 -25.21 -11.05 2.53
C ASP A 9 -24.79 -12.03 3.63
N ASP A 10 -25.57 -13.08 3.89
CA ASP A 10 -25.18 -14.15 4.80
C ASP A 10 -23.93 -14.88 4.31
N ARG A 11 -23.84 -15.11 2.99
CA ARG A 11 -22.65 -15.72 2.37
C ARG A 11 -21.42 -14.83 2.50
N LYS A 12 -21.57 -13.52 2.27
CA LYS A 12 -20.48 -12.55 2.45
C LYS A 12 -19.96 -12.53 3.88
N LYS A 13 -20.87 -12.44 4.86
CA LYS A 13 -20.54 -12.47 6.29
C LYS A 13 -19.87 -13.77 6.71
N LEU A 14 -20.31 -14.92 6.18
CA LEU A 14 -19.66 -16.20 6.43
C LEU A 14 -18.21 -16.21 5.92
N LEU A 15 -17.97 -15.70 4.70
CA LEU A 15 -16.64 -15.58 4.13
C LEU A 15 -15.76 -14.61 4.94
N ASP A 16 -16.31 -13.47 5.37
CA ASP A 16 -15.60 -12.52 6.23
C ASP A 16 -15.24 -13.13 7.59
N SER A 17 -16.14 -13.89 8.19
CA SER A 17 -15.89 -14.61 9.44
C SER A 17 -14.78 -15.66 9.29
N SER A 18 -14.80 -16.42 8.19
CA SER A 18 -13.77 -17.41 7.85
C SER A 18 -12.40 -16.75 7.65
N ASP A 19 -12.34 -15.70 6.82
CA ASP A 19 -11.10 -14.97 6.53
C ASP A 19 -10.55 -14.31 7.81
N CYS A 20 -11.42 -13.73 8.63
CA CYS A 20 -11.06 -13.16 9.93
C CYS A 20 -10.46 -14.21 10.87
N ALA A 21 -11.11 -15.37 11.00
CA ALA A 21 -10.61 -16.47 11.83
C ALA A 21 -9.25 -16.98 11.34
N GLN A 22 -9.05 -17.10 10.03
CA GLN A 22 -7.77 -17.45 9.44
C GLN A 22 -6.69 -16.42 9.76
N MET A 23 -6.99 -15.13 9.61
CA MET A 23 -6.04 -14.06 9.87
C MET A 23 -5.65 -13.99 11.35
N VAL A 24 -6.63 -14.11 12.26
CA VAL A 24 -6.37 -14.10 13.71
C VAL A 24 -5.48 -15.29 14.10
N ARG A 25 -5.76 -16.50 13.59
CA ARG A 25 -4.89 -17.67 13.81
C ARG A 25 -3.47 -17.43 13.30
N LEU A 26 -3.34 -16.84 12.12
CA LEU A 26 -2.05 -16.48 11.54
C LEU A 26 -1.29 -15.49 12.41
N CYS A 27 -1.95 -14.47 12.96
CA CYS A 27 -1.36 -13.52 13.90
C CYS A 27 -0.87 -14.20 15.17
N SER A 28 -1.67 -15.12 15.75
CA SER A 28 -1.26 -15.88 16.94
C SER A 28 -0.03 -16.75 16.69
N GLU A 29 0.01 -17.44 15.55
CA GLU A 29 1.16 -18.26 15.16
C GLU A 29 2.41 -17.42 14.90
N LEU A 30 2.26 -16.30 14.17
CA LEU A 30 3.34 -15.35 13.94
C LEU A 30 3.91 -14.80 15.27
N HIS A 31 3.01 -14.47 16.19
CA HIS A 31 3.39 -13.99 17.52
C HIS A 31 4.16 -15.05 18.30
N LEU A 32 3.67 -16.30 18.31
CA LEU A 32 4.36 -17.42 18.96
C LEU A 32 5.77 -17.61 18.40
N GLN A 33 5.92 -17.66 17.07
CA GLN A 33 7.25 -17.84 16.44
C GLN A 33 8.19 -16.67 16.75
N CYS A 34 7.70 -15.44 16.71
CA CYS A 34 8.48 -14.26 17.08
C CYS A 34 8.98 -14.32 18.53
N ARG A 35 8.10 -14.68 19.48
CA ARG A 35 8.44 -14.81 20.90
C ARG A 35 9.45 -15.93 21.14
N THR A 36 9.23 -17.12 20.57
CA THR A 36 10.14 -18.26 20.67
C THR A 36 11.54 -17.88 20.20
N TYR A 37 11.61 -17.18 19.07
CA TYR A 37 12.88 -16.73 18.51
C TYR A 37 13.60 -15.71 19.39
N LEU A 38 12.89 -14.70 19.92
CA LEU A 38 13.46 -13.74 20.87
C LEU A 38 14.00 -14.43 22.12
N ALA A 39 13.32 -15.49 22.60
CA ALA A 39 13.79 -16.29 23.73
C ALA A 39 15.07 -17.08 23.40
N ILE A 40 15.17 -17.69 22.21
CA ILE A 40 16.38 -18.40 21.77
C ILE A 40 17.60 -17.48 21.74
N ILE A 41 17.44 -16.25 21.22
CA ILE A 41 18.52 -15.26 21.19
C ILE A 41 18.96 -14.90 22.60
N ARG A 42 18.02 -14.61 23.50
CA ARG A 42 18.32 -14.30 24.91
C ARG A 42 19.07 -15.43 25.60
N ALA A 43 18.70 -16.69 25.34
CA ALA A 43 19.38 -17.85 25.91
C ALA A 43 20.79 -18.07 25.34
N SER A 44 21.08 -17.58 24.14
CA SER A 44 22.36 -17.77 23.44
C SER A 44 23.41 -16.71 23.77
N SER A 45 23.01 -15.56 24.32
CA SER A 45 23.90 -14.50 24.84
C SER A 45 23.50 -14.14 26.28
N PRO A 46 24.02 -14.85 27.30
CA PRO A 46 23.68 -14.61 28.71
C PRO A 46 24.36 -13.38 29.33
N SER A 47 25.34 -12.79 28.64
CA SER A 47 26.13 -11.66 29.12
C SER A 47 25.78 -10.41 28.33
N ASP A 48 25.01 -9.53 28.97
CA ASP A 48 24.87 -8.08 28.78
C ASP A 48 23.40 -7.66 28.67
N ASP A 49 22.75 -7.58 29.84
CA ASP A 49 21.50 -6.82 29.98
C ASP A 49 21.70 -5.32 29.66
N ASP A 50 22.96 -4.82 29.66
CA ASP A 50 23.29 -3.40 29.43
C ASP A 50 23.77 -3.06 28.00
N PHE A 51 24.13 -4.04 27.14
CA PHE A 51 24.72 -3.73 25.81
C PHE A 51 23.67 -3.60 24.69
N TYR A 52 22.42 -4.05 24.92
CA TYR A 52 21.37 -4.08 23.89
C TYR A 52 20.40 -2.89 23.91
N GLU A 53 20.49 -1.97 24.88
CA GLU A 53 19.75 -0.70 24.81
C GLU A 53 20.34 0.28 23.77
N ASN A 54 21.58 0.08 23.34
CA ASN A 54 22.27 0.92 22.35
C ASN A 54 22.11 0.46 20.89
N ALA A 55 21.31 -0.56 20.60
CA ALA A 55 21.01 -0.98 19.22
C ALA A 55 19.98 -0.05 18.56
N GLN A 56 20.33 1.23 18.40
CA GLN A 56 19.53 2.26 17.72
C GLN A 56 19.54 2.12 16.19
N SER A 57 20.18 1.09 15.62
CA SER A 57 20.18 0.89 14.18
C SER A 57 18.92 0.14 13.74
N GLU A 58 18.11 0.79 12.89
CA GLU A 58 16.96 0.23 12.17
C GLU A 58 17.31 -1.04 11.34
N THR A 59 18.58 -1.39 11.25
CA THR A 59 19.11 -2.59 10.57
C THR A 59 19.27 -3.81 11.48
N ASP A 60 19.00 -3.71 12.79
CA ASP A 60 19.07 -4.86 13.69
C ASP A 60 17.77 -5.69 13.64
N VAL A 61 17.92 -6.98 13.34
CA VAL A 61 16.82 -7.94 13.31
C VAL A 61 16.21 -8.13 14.70
N VAL A 62 17.01 -8.10 15.77
CA VAL A 62 16.49 -8.28 17.14
C VAL A 62 15.60 -7.11 17.52
N TYR A 63 16.07 -5.87 17.33
CA TYR A 63 15.27 -4.67 17.51
C TYR A 63 13.97 -4.71 16.68
N THR A 64 14.08 -5.10 15.40
CA THR A 64 12.92 -5.17 14.51
C THR A 64 11.90 -6.23 14.97
N LEU A 65 12.36 -7.37 15.48
CA LEU A 65 11.48 -8.40 16.03
C LEU A 65 10.84 -7.99 17.35
N LYS A 66 11.52 -7.18 18.18
CA LYS A 66 10.87 -6.56 19.35
C LYS A 66 9.71 -5.66 18.92
N LYS A 67 9.88 -4.83 17.87
CA LYS A 67 8.77 -4.03 17.31
C LYS A 67 7.61 -4.90 16.82
N LEU A 68 7.90 -6.01 16.14
CA LEU A 68 6.89 -6.97 15.71
C LEU A 68 6.14 -7.57 16.90
N HIS A 69 6.85 -7.98 17.95
CA HIS A 69 6.24 -8.52 19.16
C HIS A 69 5.31 -7.51 19.82
N THR A 70 5.75 -6.27 20.01
CA THR A 70 4.92 -5.18 20.55
C THR A 70 3.68 -4.92 19.69
N LEU A 71 3.82 -4.92 18.36
CA LEU A 71 2.68 -4.78 17.45
C LEU A 71 1.67 -5.92 17.63
N LEU A 72 2.13 -7.16 17.76
CA LEU A 72 1.25 -8.34 17.88
C LEU A 72 0.62 -8.49 19.27
N GLU A 73 1.26 -7.98 20.32
CA GLU A 73 0.67 -7.83 21.67
C GLU A 73 -0.32 -6.68 21.76
N SER A 74 -0.22 -5.69 20.88
CA SER A 74 -1.16 -4.58 20.81
C SER A 74 -2.55 -5.01 20.34
N GLY A 75 -3.47 -4.04 20.21
CA GLY A 75 -4.81 -4.21 19.63
C GLY A 75 -4.87 -4.63 18.15
N PHE A 76 -3.77 -5.09 17.53
CA PHE A 76 -3.70 -5.47 16.11
C PHE A 76 -4.76 -6.51 15.71
N SER A 77 -4.90 -7.59 16.49
CA SER A 77 -5.91 -8.63 16.22
C SER A 77 -7.34 -8.12 16.42
N ALA A 78 -7.56 -7.22 17.40
CA ALA A 78 -8.85 -6.60 17.63
C ALA A 78 -9.23 -5.68 16.47
N ARG A 79 -8.27 -4.91 15.94
CA ARG A 79 -8.42 -4.05 14.76
C ARG A 79 -8.82 -4.85 13.52
N ILE A 80 -8.17 -5.99 13.28
CA ILE A 80 -8.52 -6.91 12.19
C ILE A 80 -9.98 -7.38 12.32
N LYS A 81 -10.38 -7.83 13.52
CA LYS A 81 -11.76 -8.29 13.77
C LYS A 81 -12.78 -7.18 13.51
N TYR A 82 -12.50 -5.98 13.98
CA TYR A 82 -13.35 -4.82 13.74
C TYR A 82 -13.49 -4.50 12.25
N LEU A 83 -12.38 -4.45 11.50
CA LEU A 83 -12.42 -4.19 10.06
C LEU A 83 -13.20 -5.24 9.27
N TYR A 84 -13.09 -6.53 9.61
CA TYR A 84 -13.93 -7.56 9.01
C TYR A 84 -15.41 -7.40 9.37
N SER A 85 -15.73 -6.88 10.57
CA SER A 85 -17.13 -6.66 10.99
C SER A 85 -17.84 -5.56 10.20
N ILE A 86 -17.10 -4.55 9.74
CA ILE A 86 -17.65 -3.43 8.96
C ILE A 86 -17.44 -3.59 7.44
N ALA A 87 -16.63 -4.56 7.00
CA ALA A 87 -16.22 -4.66 5.60
C ALA A 87 -17.39 -4.82 4.63
N SER A 88 -18.47 -5.51 5.02
CA SER A 88 -19.66 -5.68 4.17
C SER A 88 -20.33 -4.36 3.81
N ASP A 89 -20.25 -3.36 4.68
CA ASP A 89 -20.98 -2.11 4.53
C ASP A 89 -20.39 -1.26 3.40
N TYR A 90 -19.13 -1.53 3.04
CA TYR A 90 -18.39 -0.87 1.97
C TYR A 90 -18.42 -1.64 0.64
N ASP A 91 -19.23 -2.69 0.51
CA ASP A 91 -19.36 -3.45 -0.73
C ASP A 91 -20.10 -2.66 -1.82
N PHE A 92 -19.57 -2.72 -3.04
CA PHE A 92 -20.28 -2.23 -4.20
C PHE A 92 -21.36 -3.22 -4.63
N GLY A 93 -22.57 -3.04 -4.10
CA GLY A 93 -23.73 -3.87 -4.39
C GLY A 93 -23.54 -5.32 -3.96
N SER A 94 -23.81 -6.28 -4.86
CA SER A 94 -23.73 -7.71 -4.55
C SER A 94 -22.29 -8.25 -4.51
N LEU A 95 -21.29 -7.47 -4.93
CA LEU A 95 -19.90 -7.90 -5.03
C LEU A 95 -19.17 -7.76 -3.70
N ARG A 96 -18.51 -8.83 -3.23
CA ARG A 96 -17.64 -8.82 -2.04
C ARG A 96 -16.28 -8.22 -2.39
N ALA A 97 -16.22 -6.91 -2.60
CA ALA A 97 -15.00 -6.22 -3.01
C ALA A 97 -14.98 -4.76 -2.55
N ASN A 98 -13.95 -4.39 -1.78
CA ASN A 98 -13.66 -3.01 -1.39
C ASN A 98 -12.22 -2.82 -0.92
N GLY A 99 -11.86 -1.57 -0.60
CA GLY A 99 -10.54 -1.19 -0.13
C GLY A 99 -10.16 -1.86 1.20
N ILE A 100 -11.10 -1.97 2.15
CA ILE A 100 -10.84 -2.60 3.46
C ILE A 100 -10.35 -4.04 3.27
N ARG A 101 -11.07 -4.83 2.47
CA ARG A 101 -10.65 -6.22 2.18
C ARG A 101 -9.33 -6.29 1.43
N SER A 102 -9.05 -5.34 0.54
CA SER A 102 -7.74 -5.25 -0.13
C SER A 102 -6.60 -5.10 0.89
N PHE A 103 -6.72 -4.16 1.85
CA PHE A 103 -5.72 -3.98 2.89
C PHE A 103 -5.62 -5.18 3.84
N LEU A 104 -6.74 -5.81 4.21
CA LEU A 104 -6.73 -7.03 5.02
C LEU A 104 -6.03 -8.20 4.31
N ILE A 105 -6.30 -8.41 3.02
CA ILE A 105 -5.66 -9.46 2.21
C ILE A 105 -4.15 -9.21 2.10
N ILE A 106 -3.74 -7.98 1.83
CA ILE A 106 -2.32 -7.60 1.74
C ILE A 106 -1.63 -7.83 3.09
N THR A 107 -2.28 -7.44 4.19
CA THR A 107 -1.77 -7.68 5.55
C THR A 107 -1.65 -9.16 5.86
N MET A 108 -2.66 -9.97 5.56
CA MET A 108 -2.64 -11.42 5.74
C MET A 108 -1.48 -12.07 4.97
N ARG A 109 -1.29 -11.68 3.71
CA ARG A 109 -0.16 -12.17 2.90
C ARG A 109 1.19 -11.76 3.49
N CYS A 110 1.31 -10.55 4.05
CA CYS A 110 2.54 -10.07 4.66
C CYS A 110 2.87 -10.90 5.92
N CYS A 111 1.88 -11.13 6.78
CA CYS A 111 2.02 -12.02 7.94
C CYS A 111 2.41 -13.45 7.53
N ALA A 112 1.83 -14.00 6.47
CA ALA A 112 2.13 -15.36 6.00
C ALA A 112 3.57 -15.51 5.47
N VAL A 113 4.02 -14.53 4.69
CA VAL A 113 5.41 -14.49 4.20
C VAL A 113 6.37 -14.32 5.36
N LEU A 114 6.08 -13.42 6.29
CA LEU A 114 6.91 -13.19 7.47
C LEU A 114 6.99 -14.44 8.35
N LEU A 115 5.87 -15.13 8.60
CA LEU A 115 5.84 -16.38 9.34
C LEU A 115 6.72 -17.46 8.69
N THR A 116 6.72 -17.53 7.35
CA THR A 116 7.58 -18.46 6.61
C THR A 116 9.05 -18.18 6.88
N TYR A 117 9.47 -16.91 6.85
CA TYR A 117 10.84 -16.53 7.18
C TYR A 117 11.18 -16.82 8.65
N LEU A 118 10.30 -16.50 9.60
CA LEU A 118 10.57 -16.77 11.02
C LEU A 118 10.71 -18.26 11.31
N ARG A 119 9.89 -19.11 10.69
CA ARG A 119 10.01 -20.58 10.81
C ARG A 119 11.30 -21.13 10.21
N GLN A 120 11.76 -20.55 9.09
CA GLN A 120 13.06 -20.90 8.54
C GLN A 120 14.17 -20.52 9.52
N MET A 121 14.12 -19.31 10.07
CA MET A 121 15.10 -18.85 11.05
C MET A 121 15.11 -19.73 12.31
N SER A 122 13.95 -20.12 12.84
CA SER A 122 13.88 -20.98 14.04
C SER A 122 14.39 -22.41 13.82
N SER A 123 14.48 -22.87 12.57
CA SER A 123 14.89 -24.25 12.23
C SER A 123 16.40 -24.41 12.01
N TYR A 124 17.13 -23.32 11.79
CA TYR A 124 18.57 -23.34 11.55
C TYR A 124 19.33 -22.68 12.70
N SER A 125 20.54 -23.18 13.00
CA SER A 125 21.45 -22.51 13.94
C SER A 125 21.70 -21.06 13.51
N ILE A 126 21.75 -20.15 14.49
CA ILE A 126 21.92 -18.70 14.32
C ILE A 126 23.10 -18.36 13.38
N SER A 127 24.16 -19.17 13.39
CA SER A 127 25.37 -18.99 12.57
C SER A 127 25.23 -19.35 11.08
N LYS A 128 24.12 -20.00 10.68
CA LYS A 128 23.89 -20.46 9.29
C LYS A 128 22.97 -19.56 8.47
N TRP A 129 22.55 -18.42 9.01
CA TRP A 129 21.61 -17.56 8.31
C TRP A 129 22.29 -16.71 7.24
N SER A 130 21.68 -16.68 6.06
CA SER A 130 22.11 -15.75 5.02
C SER A 130 21.71 -14.32 5.42
N GLY A 131 22.57 -13.34 5.18
CA GLY A 131 22.23 -11.92 5.37
C GLY A 131 21.00 -11.48 4.56
N ILE A 132 20.63 -12.23 3.52
CA ILE A 132 19.43 -11.99 2.70
C ILE A 132 18.14 -12.28 3.50
N THR A 133 18.13 -13.35 4.30
CA THR A 133 16.98 -13.70 5.15
C THR A 133 16.70 -12.62 6.19
N HIS A 134 17.75 -12.12 6.86
CA HIS A 134 17.64 -11.02 7.84
C HIS A 134 17.03 -9.75 7.23
N ARG A 135 17.56 -9.31 6.08
CA ARG A 135 17.06 -8.10 5.40
C ARG A 135 15.61 -8.26 4.95
N SER A 136 15.23 -9.47 4.54
CA SER A 136 13.85 -9.77 4.15
C SER A 136 12.91 -9.68 5.35
N VAL A 137 13.27 -10.28 6.48
CA VAL A 137 12.49 -10.18 7.73
C VAL A 137 12.32 -8.72 8.15
N ILE A 138 13.41 -7.94 8.18
CA ILE A 138 13.33 -6.51 8.53
C ILE A 138 12.34 -5.79 7.61
N SER A 139 12.44 -6.02 6.30
CA SER A 139 11.60 -5.35 5.31
C SER A 139 10.11 -5.70 5.47
N TYR A 140 9.79 -6.98 5.69
CA TYR A 140 8.40 -7.42 5.88
C TYR A 140 7.82 -6.95 7.22
N VAL A 141 8.62 -6.89 8.28
CA VAL A 141 8.18 -6.31 9.56
C VAL A 141 7.88 -4.82 9.42
N ASN A 142 8.79 -4.05 8.80
CA ASN A 142 8.55 -2.63 8.59
C ASN A 142 7.32 -2.38 7.69
N CYS A 143 7.15 -3.18 6.63
CA CYS A 143 5.95 -3.13 5.80
C CYS A 143 4.67 -3.48 6.60
N LEU A 144 4.72 -4.46 7.51
CA LEU A 144 3.58 -4.81 8.36
C LEU A 144 3.23 -3.68 9.35
N ILE A 145 4.24 -2.98 9.86
CA ILE A 145 4.03 -1.81 10.74
C ILE A 145 3.31 -0.70 9.97
N GLU A 146 3.73 -0.38 8.76
CA GLU A 146 3.02 0.62 7.94
C GLU A 146 1.62 0.14 7.51
N LEU A 147 1.45 -1.16 7.23
CA LEU A 147 0.12 -1.72 6.97
C LEU A 147 -0.80 -1.56 8.18
N ASN A 148 -0.29 -1.78 9.39
CA ASN A 148 -1.07 -1.53 10.61
C ASN A 148 -1.50 -0.06 10.72
N VAL A 149 -0.64 0.88 10.32
CA VAL A 149 -1.00 2.30 10.24
C VAL A 149 -2.17 2.51 9.26
N CYS A 150 -2.12 1.90 8.07
CA CYS A 150 -3.26 1.96 7.13
C CYS A 150 -4.54 1.36 7.72
N LEU A 151 -4.44 0.21 8.40
CA LEU A 151 -5.59 -0.42 9.06
C LEU A 151 -6.16 0.48 10.17
N GLU A 152 -5.32 1.23 10.88
CA GLU A 152 -5.75 2.17 11.91
C GLU A 152 -6.53 3.34 11.31
N VAL A 153 -6.05 3.91 10.21
CA VAL A 153 -6.79 4.95 9.46
C VAL A 153 -8.14 4.41 8.99
N LEU A 154 -8.15 3.22 8.39
CA LEU A 154 -9.39 2.58 7.92
C LEU A 154 -10.37 2.27 9.06
N SER A 155 -9.86 1.93 10.25
CA SER A 155 -10.73 1.64 11.40
C SER A 155 -11.48 2.87 11.90
N ASN A 156 -10.89 4.05 11.72
CA ASN A 156 -11.50 5.31 12.13
C ASN A 156 -12.27 6.00 11.00
N SER A 157 -12.15 5.54 9.75
CA SER A 157 -12.89 6.09 8.61
C SER A 157 -14.43 6.13 8.81
N PRO A 158 -15.09 5.11 9.40
CA PRO A 158 -16.53 5.18 9.69
C PRO A 158 -16.93 6.32 10.62
N ARG A 159 -15.99 6.92 11.36
CA ARG A 159 -16.25 8.11 12.18
C ARG A 159 -16.51 9.34 11.35
N PHE A 160 -15.99 9.44 10.13
CA PHE A 160 -16.05 10.66 9.32
C PHE A 160 -16.85 10.51 8.04
N ALA A 161 -16.91 9.31 7.47
CA ALA A 161 -17.61 9.05 6.21
C ALA A 161 -18.63 7.91 6.38
N ASN A 162 -19.79 8.07 5.75
CA ASN A 162 -20.74 6.96 5.61
C ASN A 162 -20.18 5.90 4.67
N PRO A 163 -20.56 4.62 4.83
CA PRO A 163 -20.19 3.59 3.87
C PRO A 163 -20.58 3.99 2.45
N LEU A 164 -19.72 3.69 1.49
CA LEU A 164 -19.86 4.03 0.06
C LEU A 164 -19.88 5.54 -0.27
N CYS A 165 -19.67 6.42 0.70
CA CYS A 165 -19.53 7.85 0.45
C CYS A 165 -18.06 8.21 0.18
N LEU A 166 -17.81 9.01 -0.86
CA LEU A 166 -16.49 9.60 -1.12
C LEU A 166 -16.25 10.86 -0.28
N PHE A 167 -17.29 11.39 0.37
CA PHE A 167 -17.26 12.63 1.12
C PHE A 167 -17.52 12.37 2.61
N PRO A 168 -17.00 13.23 3.50
CA PRO A 168 -17.38 13.23 4.91
C PRO A 168 -18.90 13.37 5.10
N ARG A 169 -19.42 12.93 6.25
CA ARG A 169 -20.82 13.19 6.63
C ARG A 169 -21.08 14.70 6.69
N SER A 170 -22.34 15.10 6.50
CA SER A 170 -22.76 16.51 6.53
C SER A 170 -22.31 17.25 7.80
N GLU A 171 -22.26 16.54 8.92
CA GLU A 171 -21.78 17.03 10.24
C GLU A 171 -20.30 17.44 10.24
N PHE A 172 -19.53 16.99 9.25
CA PHE A 172 -18.08 17.17 9.13
C PHE A 172 -17.67 17.94 7.86
N VAL A 173 -18.63 18.52 7.12
CA VAL A 173 -18.36 19.27 5.89
C VAL A 173 -17.55 20.54 6.18
N ASP A 174 -17.68 21.11 7.38
CA ASP A 174 -16.95 22.31 7.80
C ASP A 174 -15.64 22.02 8.54
N LEU A 175 -15.17 20.76 8.55
CA LEU A 175 -13.82 20.48 9.02
C LEU A 175 -12.83 21.24 8.13
N PRO A 176 -11.84 21.94 8.71
CA PRO A 176 -10.88 22.72 7.95
C PRO A 176 -10.24 21.85 6.87
N GLU A 177 -10.21 22.33 5.62
CA GLU A 177 -9.42 21.72 4.56
C GLU A 177 -7.94 21.80 4.93
N ILE A 178 -7.24 20.68 4.91
CA ILE A 178 -5.80 20.62 5.23
C ILE A 178 -4.95 20.22 4.00
N GLY A 179 -5.59 19.98 2.86
CA GLY A 179 -4.91 19.74 1.59
C GLY A 179 -4.70 21.00 0.77
N HIS A 180 -3.67 21.80 1.07
CA HIS A 180 -3.11 22.67 0.02
C HIS A 180 -1.98 21.93 -0.68
N CYS A 181 -2.12 21.70 -1.99
CA CYS A 181 -1.05 21.25 -2.88
C CYS A 181 0.15 22.23 -2.95
N ASP A 182 0.20 23.23 -2.08
CA ASP A 182 1.18 24.30 -2.08
C ASP A 182 2.32 23.95 -1.11
N THR A 183 3.40 23.41 -1.68
CA THR A 183 4.67 23.00 -1.03
C THR A 183 5.40 24.08 -0.21
N LYS A 184 4.78 25.22 0.12
CA LYS A 184 5.40 26.33 0.84
C LYS A 184 4.51 26.94 1.92
N ARG A 185 4.12 26.15 2.94
CA ARG A 185 3.97 26.59 4.35
C ARG A 185 3.24 25.52 5.16
N ILE A 186 4.00 24.61 5.76
CA ILE A 186 3.50 23.84 6.90
C ILE A 186 4.01 24.53 8.16
N ILE A 187 3.27 25.54 8.63
CA ILE A 187 3.27 25.95 10.04
C ILE A 187 1.89 26.55 10.38
N ARG A 188 0.83 25.74 10.36
CA ARG A 188 -0.25 25.97 11.33
C ARG A 188 -0.19 24.81 12.30
N ASN A 189 0.26 25.12 13.52
CA ASN A 189 0.30 24.15 14.61
C ASN A 189 -1.15 23.67 14.85
N PRO A 190 -1.42 22.35 14.92
CA PRO A 190 -2.76 21.81 15.18
C PRO A 190 -3.45 22.50 16.38
N LEU A 191 -2.65 22.86 17.39
CA LEU A 191 -3.10 23.61 18.57
C LEU A 191 -3.72 24.97 18.24
N THR A 192 -3.19 25.71 17.26
CA THR A 192 -3.74 27.02 16.88
C THR A 192 -5.08 26.89 16.13
N VAL A 193 -5.26 25.83 15.33
CA VAL A 193 -6.55 25.59 14.66
C VAL A 193 -7.61 25.16 15.67
N ILE A 194 -7.25 24.26 16.59
CA ILE A 194 -8.10 23.82 17.70
C ILE A 194 -8.51 25.02 18.57
N GLN A 195 -7.57 25.92 18.91
CA GLN A 195 -7.88 27.15 19.66
C GLN A 195 -8.82 28.10 18.92
N THR A 196 -8.68 28.21 17.60
CA THR A 196 -9.57 29.07 16.79
C THR A 196 -10.96 28.45 16.62
N ALA A 197 -11.05 27.12 16.54
CA ALA A 197 -12.31 26.38 16.51
C ALA A 197 -13.06 26.45 17.86
N ASN A 198 -12.34 26.38 18.99
CA ASN A 198 -12.91 26.59 20.33
C ASN A 198 -13.63 27.94 20.49
N ALA A 199 -13.23 28.96 19.72
CA ALA A 199 -13.88 30.27 19.74
C ALA A 199 -15.15 30.34 18.86
N LYS A 200 -15.42 29.34 18.01
CA LYS A 200 -16.56 29.30 17.07
C LYS A 200 -17.60 28.22 17.37
N PHE A 201 -17.23 27.12 18.03
CA PHE A 201 -18.11 25.97 18.25
C PHE A 201 -18.00 25.46 19.70
N ASP A 202 -19.16 25.31 20.36
CA ASP A 202 -19.29 25.01 21.80
C ASP A 202 -19.50 23.51 22.10
N SER A 203 -19.39 22.64 21.08
CA SER A 203 -19.65 21.20 21.24
C SER A 203 -18.35 20.43 21.49
N LYS A 204 -18.24 19.83 22.69
CA LYS A 204 -17.12 18.93 23.07
C LYS A 204 -16.87 17.84 22.02
N GLN A 205 -17.92 17.30 21.43
CA GLN A 205 -17.85 16.24 20.41
C GLN A 205 -17.10 16.71 19.15
N TYR A 206 -17.37 17.92 18.68
CA TYR A 206 -16.70 18.51 17.51
C TYR A 206 -15.19 18.66 17.73
N LEU A 207 -14.79 19.06 18.94
CA LEU A 207 -13.38 19.21 19.29
C LEU A 207 -12.63 17.86 19.30
N GLU A 208 -13.29 16.82 19.82
CA GLU A 208 -12.76 15.46 19.81
C GLU A 208 -12.66 14.91 18.38
N ASP A 209 -13.65 15.18 17.53
CA ASP A 209 -13.66 14.78 16.11
C ASP A 209 -12.56 15.51 15.32
N LEU A 210 -12.38 16.82 15.56
CA LEU A 210 -11.33 17.61 14.93
C LEU A 210 -9.93 17.13 15.34
N SER A 211 -9.72 16.86 16.63
CA SER A 211 -8.44 16.32 17.12
C SER A 211 -8.13 14.95 16.51
N GLU A 212 -9.13 14.08 16.39
CA GLU A 212 -8.92 12.77 15.79
C GLU A 212 -8.66 12.87 14.28
N PHE A 213 -9.36 13.77 13.57
CA PHE A 213 -9.14 14.01 12.16
C PHE A 213 -7.69 14.43 11.87
N TYR A 214 -7.17 15.42 12.63
CA TYR A 214 -5.76 15.84 12.53
C TYR A 214 -4.77 14.72 12.83
N ARG A 215 -5.09 13.90 13.83
CA ARG A 215 -4.25 12.76 14.20
C ARG A 215 -4.17 11.74 13.05
N LEU A 216 -5.31 11.43 12.43
CA LEU A 216 -5.38 10.48 11.31
C LEU A 216 -4.71 11.00 10.04
N GLU A 217 -4.85 12.29 9.76
CA GLU A 217 -4.13 12.91 8.65
C GLU A 217 -2.62 12.86 8.86
N THR A 218 -2.15 13.30 10.04
CA THR A 218 -0.72 13.22 10.41
C THR A 218 -0.22 11.78 10.30
N LEU A 219 -1.03 10.83 10.73
CA LEU A 219 -0.71 9.41 10.64
C LEU A 219 -0.61 8.94 9.17
N SER A 220 -1.54 9.35 8.32
CA SER A 220 -1.56 9.05 6.90
C SER A 220 -0.38 9.65 6.13
N ASP A 221 -0.05 10.92 6.39
CA ASP A 221 1.05 11.62 5.73
C ASP A 221 2.41 11.02 6.08
N ASN A 222 2.56 10.51 7.30
CA ASN A 222 3.79 9.91 7.80
C ASN A 222 3.97 8.44 7.38
N ILE A 223 3.03 7.84 6.64
CA ILE A 223 3.19 6.48 6.11
C ILE A 223 4.46 6.41 5.25
N LYS A 224 5.35 5.48 5.58
CA LYS A 224 6.62 5.28 4.88
C LYS A 224 6.43 4.39 3.65
N GLN A 225 6.23 5.04 2.51
CA GLN A 225 5.97 4.38 1.22
C GLN A 225 7.12 3.46 0.76
N GLU A 226 8.35 3.74 1.19
CA GLU A 226 9.54 2.98 0.78
C GLU A 226 9.48 1.50 1.16
N TYR A 227 8.81 1.15 2.26
CA TYR A 227 8.69 -0.26 2.67
C TYR A 227 7.72 -1.04 1.78
N PHE A 228 6.77 -0.36 1.12
CA PHE A 228 5.89 -0.99 0.12
C PHE A 228 6.59 -1.15 -1.23
N TYR A 229 7.43 -0.18 -1.62
CA TYR A 229 8.10 -0.19 -2.92
C TYR A 229 9.45 -0.94 -2.94
N GLY A 230 9.99 -1.29 -1.78
CA GLY A 230 11.28 -1.96 -1.64
C GLY A 230 11.24 -3.46 -1.97
N ARG A 231 11.46 -4.29 -0.94
CA ARG A 231 11.36 -5.77 -1.05
C ARG A 231 9.92 -6.27 -1.10
N CYS A 232 9.00 -5.52 -0.49
CA CYS A 232 7.59 -5.89 -0.36
C CYS A 232 6.75 -5.36 -1.54
N LEU A 233 7.36 -5.16 -2.70
CA LEU A 233 6.63 -4.68 -3.87
C LEU A 233 5.84 -5.82 -4.51
N ALA A 234 4.55 -5.59 -4.74
CA ALA A 234 3.65 -6.48 -5.46
C ALA A 234 3.53 -7.90 -4.86
N PHE A 235 3.98 -8.17 -3.63
CA PHE A 235 3.90 -9.52 -3.01
C PHE A 235 2.47 -10.08 -2.94
N TYR A 236 1.47 -9.20 -3.05
CA TYR A 236 0.05 -9.53 -3.11
C TYR A 236 -0.47 -9.90 -4.51
N LEU A 237 0.36 -9.82 -5.55
CA LEU A 237 0.04 -10.22 -6.92
C LEU A 237 0.55 -11.63 -7.22
N CYS A 238 0.15 -12.20 -8.36
CA CYS A 238 0.70 -13.47 -8.83
C CYS A 238 2.17 -13.30 -9.30
N PRO A 239 2.98 -14.37 -9.31
CA PRO A 239 4.40 -14.29 -9.65
C PRO A 239 4.71 -13.65 -11.03
N SER A 240 3.84 -13.83 -12.02
CA SER A 240 4.01 -13.23 -13.35
C SER A 240 3.85 -11.72 -13.32
N ALA A 241 2.80 -11.21 -12.66
CA ALA A 241 2.58 -9.77 -12.48
C ALA A 241 3.64 -9.13 -11.58
N GLN A 242 4.08 -9.84 -10.54
CA GLN A 242 5.19 -9.41 -9.69
C GLN A 242 6.45 -9.12 -10.50
N ARG A 243 6.85 -10.05 -11.40
CA ARG A 243 8.06 -9.90 -12.21
C ARG A 243 8.01 -8.65 -13.08
N ILE A 244 6.88 -8.40 -13.74
CA ILE A 244 6.69 -7.23 -14.61
C ILE A 244 6.75 -5.94 -13.79
N LEU A 245 6.04 -5.88 -12.67
CA LEU A 245 6.02 -4.67 -11.84
C LEU A 245 7.36 -4.41 -11.16
N GLN A 246 8.07 -5.45 -10.71
CA GLN A 246 9.41 -5.29 -10.17
C GLN A 246 10.38 -4.76 -11.22
N PHE A 247 10.28 -5.24 -12.47
CA PHE A 247 11.08 -4.74 -13.57
C PHE A 247 10.77 -3.28 -13.89
N LEU A 248 9.49 -2.92 -14.08
CA LEU A 248 9.04 -1.56 -14.36
C LEU A 248 9.48 -0.58 -13.26
N ASN A 249 9.39 -1.00 -12.00
CA ASN A 249 9.81 -0.17 -10.88
C ASN A 249 11.33 -0.04 -10.75
N SER A 250 12.09 -1.09 -11.08
CA SER A 250 13.55 -0.97 -11.21
C SER A 250 13.93 0.03 -12.30
N LEU A 251 13.25 -0.02 -13.46
CA LEU A 251 13.40 0.97 -14.53
C LEU A 251 13.08 2.39 -14.06
N MET A 252 11.96 2.57 -13.38
CA MET A 252 11.53 3.88 -12.88
C MET A 252 12.51 4.44 -11.84
N ALA A 253 13.00 3.63 -10.92
CA ALA A 253 14.00 4.03 -9.94
C ALA A 253 15.34 4.42 -10.60
N GLY A 254 15.82 3.61 -11.56
CA GLY A 254 17.02 3.90 -12.32
C GLY A 254 16.90 5.18 -13.15
N TYR A 255 15.73 5.41 -13.76
CA TYR A 255 15.44 6.60 -14.55
C TYR A 255 15.37 7.84 -13.68
N GLY A 256 14.64 7.79 -12.58
CA GLY A 256 14.50 8.92 -11.67
C GLY A 256 15.85 9.44 -11.17
N ASN A 257 16.81 8.56 -10.89
CA ASN A 257 18.13 8.99 -10.45
C ASN A 257 18.89 9.72 -11.58
N SER A 258 18.76 9.25 -12.82
CA SER A 258 19.34 9.89 -14.01
C SER A 258 18.67 11.22 -14.35
N PHE A 259 17.35 11.30 -14.14
CA PHE A 259 16.55 12.51 -14.34
C PHE A 259 16.91 13.60 -13.31
N LEU A 260 17.01 13.24 -12.03
CA LEU A 260 17.42 14.16 -10.97
C LEU A 260 18.89 14.62 -11.11
N THR A 261 19.74 13.85 -11.79
CA THR A 261 21.14 14.21 -12.07
C THR A 261 21.34 14.89 -13.42
N SER A 262 20.24 15.36 -14.06
CA SER A 262 20.24 16.15 -15.31
C SER A 262 20.90 15.47 -16.52
N LYS A 263 21.01 14.13 -16.53
CA LYS A 263 21.42 13.40 -17.73
C LYS A 263 20.21 13.28 -18.67
N GLN A 264 20.18 14.11 -19.72
CA GLN A 264 19.09 14.13 -20.70
C GLN A 264 19.44 13.29 -21.95
N GLY A 265 18.42 12.78 -22.64
CA GLY A 265 18.56 12.08 -23.93
C GLY A 265 18.81 10.56 -23.85
N ILE A 266 19.23 9.97 -24.98
CA ILE A 266 19.44 8.51 -25.16
C ILE A 266 20.47 7.94 -24.17
N ALA A 267 21.48 8.74 -23.79
CA ALA A 267 22.45 8.36 -22.76
C ALA A 267 21.80 8.14 -21.38
N SER A 268 20.70 8.84 -21.09
CA SER A 268 19.88 8.63 -19.89
C SER A 268 19.17 7.29 -19.93
N LEU A 269 18.59 6.91 -21.08
CA LEU A 269 17.96 5.59 -21.29
C LEU A 269 18.98 4.46 -21.17
N VAL A 270 20.13 4.54 -21.84
CA VAL A 270 21.15 3.50 -21.80
C VAL A 270 21.69 3.32 -20.37
N ASN A 271 21.98 4.41 -19.67
CA ASN A 271 22.41 4.36 -18.26
C ASN A 271 21.28 3.91 -17.31
N THR A 272 20.02 4.20 -17.63
CA THR A 272 18.84 3.72 -16.90
C THR A 272 18.64 2.22 -17.07
N VAL A 273 18.62 1.72 -18.30
CA VAL A 273 18.50 0.29 -18.62
C VAL A 273 19.71 -0.44 -18.04
N TYR A 274 20.92 0.07 -18.22
CA TYR A 274 22.12 -0.48 -17.60
C TYR A 274 21.97 -0.55 -16.07
N ARG A 275 21.60 0.52 -15.37
CA ARG A 275 21.44 0.51 -13.89
C ARG A 275 20.28 -0.34 -13.39
N SER A 276 19.21 -0.43 -14.16
CA SER A 276 18.01 -1.19 -13.81
C SER A 276 18.19 -2.69 -14.05
N VAL A 277 18.99 -3.06 -15.06
CA VAL A 277 19.31 -4.46 -15.42
C VAL A 277 20.55 -4.98 -14.66
N THR A 278 21.54 -4.14 -14.35
CA THR A 278 22.80 -4.55 -13.69
C THR A 278 22.74 -4.64 -12.16
N SER A 279 21.55 -4.60 -11.54
CA SER A 279 21.38 -4.87 -10.11
C SER A 279 22.11 -3.91 -9.15
N TYR A 280 22.48 -2.71 -9.58
CA TYR A 280 23.27 -1.78 -8.75
C TYR A 280 22.45 -1.09 -7.65
N LEU A 281 21.12 -1.12 -7.72
CA LEU A 281 20.23 -0.60 -6.68
C LEU A 281 19.81 -1.74 -5.75
N SER A 282 20.16 -1.66 -4.47
CA SER A 282 19.57 -2.55 -3.47
C SER A 282 18.04 -2.39 -3.47
N PRO A 283 17.26 -3.44 -3.14
CA PRO A 283 15.80 -3.32 -3.04
C PRO A 283 15.35 -2.17 -2.13
N GLU A 284 16.13 -1.88 -1.09
CA GLU A 284 15.90 -0.79 -0.15
C GLU A 284 16.12 0.59 -0.80
N ASP A 285 17.21 0.77 -1.55
CA ASP A 285 17.48 2.03 -2.27
C ASP A 285 16.46 2.26 -3.38
N ARG A 286 16.03 1.19 -4.05
CA ARG A 286 14.93 1.24 -5.02
C ARG A 286 13.64 1.72 -4.34
N GLY A 287 13.29 1.18 -3.17
CA GLY A 287 12.11 1.59 -2.42
C GLY A 287 12.14 3.07 -2.03
N LYS A 288 13.27 3.56 -1.51
CA LYS A 288 13.46 4.98 -1.17
C LYS A 288 13.34 5.89 -2.39
N MET A 289 13.95 5.48 -3.51
CA MET A 289 13.88 6.24 -4.75
C MET A 289 12.44 6.32 -5.28
N LEU A 290 11.72 5.20 -5.27
CA LEU A 290 10.33 5.16 -5.71
C LEU A 290 9.42 5.98 -4.81
N ALA A 291 9.57 5.91 -3.49
CA ALA A 291 8.82 6.75 -2.56
C ALA A 291 9.06 8.24 -2.82
N LYS A 292 10.32 8.62 -3.06
CA LYS A 292 10.69 9.99 -3.42
C LYS A 292 10.05 10.42 -4.74
N LEU A 293 10.06 9.55 -5.76
CA LEU A 293 9.44 9.84 -7.04
C LEU A 293 7.92 9.96 -6.90
N THR A 294 7.23 9.01 -6.29
CA THR A 294 5.76 9.06 -6.16
C THR A 294 5.28 10.29 -5.40
N ARG A 295 6.03 10.77 -4.40
CA ARG A 295 5.70 12.01 -3.67
C ARG A 295 6.04 13.31 -4.42
N ASN A 296 7.11 13.32 -5.22
CA ASN A 296 7.68 14.58 -5.73
C ASN A 296 7.79 14.68 -7.26
N SER A 297 7.31 13.69 -8.00
CA SER A 297 7.44 13.68 -9.46
C SER A 297 6.58 14.76 -10.09
N SER A 298 7.17 15.48 -11.04
CA SER A 298 6.45 16.45 -11.86
C SER A 298 5.75 15.76 -13.03
N VAL A 299 4.74 16.41 -13.61
CA VAL A 299 4.09 15.97 -14.85
C VAL A 299 5.11 15.75 -15.97
N GLN A 300 6.18 16.56 -16.00
CA GLN A 300 7.26 16.42 -16.98
C GLN A 300 8.05 15.12 -16.79
N PHE A 301 8.34 14.72 -15.55
CA PHE A 301 8.96 13.43 -15.27
C PHE A 301 8.10 12.29 -15.83
N CYS A 302 6.81 12.27 -15.51
CA CYS A 302 5.89 11.23 -15.97
C CYS A 302 5.85 11.16 -17.50
N LYS A 303 5.72 12.31 -18.17
CA LYS A 303 5.71 12.38 -19.64
C LYS A 303 7.00 11.80 -20.23
N MET A 304 8.15 12.23 -19.72
CA MET A 304 9.45 11.78 -20.21
C MET A 304 9.70 10.30 -19.93
N PHE A 305 9.33 9.79 -18.75
CA PHE A 305 9.46 8.38 -18.41
C PHE A 305 8.58 7.48 -19.31
N TRP A 306 7.31 7.84 -19.49
CA TRP A 306 6.41 7.04 -20.32
C TRP A 306 6.73 7.15 -21.82
N SER A 307 7.30 8.27 -22.28
CA SER A 307 7.82 8.38 -23.65
C SER A 307 8.96 7.41 -23.96
N LEU A 308 9.63 6.83 -22.95
CA LEU A 308 10.64 5.79 -23.18
C LEU A 308 10.04 4.54 -23.83
N ALA A 309 8.75 4.27 -23.61
CA ALA A 309 8.05 3.15 -24.25
C ALA A 309 7.92 3.33 -25.78
N GLU A 310 8.00 4.58 -26.28
CA GLU A 310 7.95 4.90 -27.71
C GLU A 310 9.30 4.71 -28.41
N LEU A 311 10.37 4.52 -27.64
CA LEU A 311 11.70 4.28 -28.22
C LEU A 311 11.75 2.89 -28.83
N ARG A 312 12.18 2.83 -30.10
CA ARG A 312 12.26 1.56 -30.86
C ARG A 312 13.07 0.46 -30.15
N VAL A 313 14.05 0.83 -29.34
CA VAL A 313 14.84 -0.10 -28.51
C VAL A 313 14.01 -0.85 -27.46
N VAL A 314 12.90 -0.26 -26.98
CA VAL A 314 11.98 -0.90 -26.04
C VAL A 314 10.91 -1.71 -26.77
N SER A 315 10.45 -1.26 -27.95
CA SER A 315 9.46 -1.98 -28.76
C SER A 315 10.03 -3.17 -29.56
N GLU A 316 11.31 -3.10 -29.95
CA GLU A 316 12.05 -4.15 -30.67
C GLU A 316 13.04 -4.89 -29.74
N GLY A 317 13.09 -4.51 -28.47
CA GLY A 317 13.95 -5.12 -27.46
C GLY A 317 13.61 -6.60 -27.24
N PRO A 318 14.58 -7.43 -26.84
CA PRO A 318 14.35 -8.86 -26.67
C PRO A 318 13.21 -9.13 -25.67
N ASN A 319 12.44 -10.19 -25.87
CA ASN A 319 11.41 -10.75 -24.96
C ASN A 319 11.89 -10.96 -23.49
N VAL A 320 13.18 -10.70 -23.24
CA VAL A 320 13.86 -10.63 -21.96
C VAL A 320 13.45 -9.40 -21.15
N ILE A 321 13.09 -8.29 -21.79
CA ILE A 321 12.79 -6.99 -21.13
C ILE A 321 11.37 -6.99 -20.54
N LEU A 322 10.38 -7.42 -21.31
CA LEU A 322 9.01 -7.63 -20.85
C LEU A 322 8.58 -9.04 -21.25
N PRO A 323 8.38 -9.97 -20.30
CA PRO A 323 7.90 -11.29 -20.65
C PRO A 323 6.53 -11.16 -21.31
N SER A 324 6.36 -11.79 -22.48
CA SER A 324 5.08 -11.82 -23.18
C SER A 324 3.98 -12.31 -22.22
N MET A 325 2.94 -11.51 -22.03
CA MET A 325 1.82 -11.88 -21.18
C MET A 325 1.03 -12.99 -21.84
N ALA A 326 0.68 -14.04 -21.08
CA ALA A 326 -0.20 -15.08 -21.56
C ALA A 326 -1.58 -14.47 -21.89
N VAL A 327 -2.10 -14.75 -23.08
CA VAL A 327 -3.45 -14.35 -23.47
C VAL A 327 -4.45 -15.16 -22.64
N ALA A 328 -5.09 -14.51 -21.66
CA ALA A 328 -6.08 -15.17 -20.81
C ALA A 328 -7.44 -15.31 -21.51
N HIS A 329 -7.85 -14.31 -22.28
CA HIS A 329 -9.11 -14.31 -23.02
C HIS A 329 -8.98 -13.43 -24.27
N SER A 330 -9.50 -13.90 -25.40
CA SER A 330 -9.60 -13.13 -26.63
C SER A 330 -11.08 -12.93 -26.95
N PHE A 331 -11.50 -11.68 -27.14
CA PHE A 331 -12.84 -11.36 -27.58
C PHE A 331 -12.78 -10.43 -28.80
N LYS A 332 -13.68 -10.67 -29.75
CA LYS A 332 -13.78 -9.88 -30.97
C LYS A 332 -14.66 -8.67 -30.68
N ILE A 333 -14.08 -7.47 -30.66
CA ILE A 333 -14.85 -6.24 -30.62
C ILE A 333 -15.57 -6.10 -31.96
N GLN A 334 -16.90 -5.98 -31.94
CA GLN A 334 -17.65 -5.72 -33.16
C GLN A 334 -17.32 -4.31 -33.64
N THR A 335 -16.76 -4.19 -34.84
CA THR A 335 -16.57 -2.90 -35.51
C THR A 335 -17.92 -2.40 -35.98
N ILE A 336 -18.59 -1.61 -35.15
CA ILE A 336 -19.77 -0.86 -35.56
C ILE A 336 -19.25 0.39 -36.29
N PRO A 337 -19.51 0.53 -37.60
CA PRO A 337 -19.06 1.71 -38.33
C PRO A 337 -19.77 2.95 -37.77
N LEU A 338 -18.97 3.95 -37.39
CA LEU A 338 -19.44 5.28 -37.05
C LEU A 338 -20.08 5.90 -38.30
N LYS A 339 -21.42 5.95 -38.34
CA LYS A 339 -22.14 6.74 -39.34
C LYS A 339 -21.99 8.22 -39.00
N MET A 340 -21.00 8.86 -39.61
CA MET A 340 -20.92 10.31 -39.62
C MET A 340 -22.13 10.84 -40.40
N LEU A 341 -23.03 11.58 -39.75
CA LEU A 341 -24.11 12.26 -40.47
C LEU A 341 -23.49 13.19 -41.50
N SER A 342 -23.91 13.05 -42.76
CA SER A 342 -23.54 13.99 -43.81
C SER A 342 -24.13 15.37 -43.48
N ASN A 343 -23.48 16.45 -43.93
CA ASN A 343 -23.92 17.83 -43.66
C ASN A 343 -25.39 18.09 -44.08
N ASN A 344 -25.92 17.31 -45.02
CA ASN A 344 -27.32 17.39 -45.45
C ASN A 344 -28.29 16.86 -44.38
N GLN A 345 -27.92 15.78 -43.67
CA GLN A 345 -28.76 15.23 -42.59
C GLN A 345 -28.69 16.09 -41.31
N LYS A 346 -27.59 16.79 -41.06
CA LYS A 346 -27.52 17.81 -39.97
C LYS A 346 -28.45 19.00 -40.23
N LYS A 347 -28.62 19.41 -41.50
CA LYS A 347 -29.55 20.49 -41.87
C LYS A 347 -31.02 20.09 -41.72
N GLU A 348 -31.39 18.85 -42.04
CA GLU A 348 -32.75 18.35 -41.81
C GLU A 348 -33.09 18.22 -40.33
N MET A 349 -32.15 17.75 -39.50
CA MET A 349 -32.36 17.65 -38.06
C MET A 349 -32.57 19.02 -37.39
N ASN A 350 -31.80 20.03 -37.81
CA ASN A 350 -32.00 21.41 -37.34
C ASN A 350 -33.31 22.03 -37.85
N LYS A 351 -33.83 21.60 -38.99
CA LYS A 351 -35.16 22.04 -39.49
C LYS A 351 -36.30 21.46 -38.66
N ASN A 352 -36.17 20.20 -38.24
CA ASN A 352 -37.18 19.50 -37.43
C ASN A 352 -37.15 19.87 -35.93
N LEU A 353 -36.17 20.66 -35.49
CA LEU A 353 -36.07 21.22 -34.13
C LEU A 353 -36.65 22.64 -34.03
N LEU A 354 -37.08 23.22 -35.16
CA LEU A 354 -37.65 24.58 -35.28
C LEU A 354 -39.14 24.58 -35.66
N THR A 355 -39.78 23.42 -35.63
CA THR A 355 -41.24 23.21 -35.64
C THR A 355 -41.64 22.50 -34.37
#